data_AF-A0A7Z9WD93-F1
#
_entry.id   AF-A0A7Z9WD93-F1
#
_cell.length_a   1.000
_cell.length_b   1.000
_cell.length_c   1.000
_cell.angle_alpha   90.00
_cell.angle_beta   90.00
_cell.angle_gamma   90.00
#
_symmetry.space_group_name_H-M   'P 1'
#
loop_
_entity.id
_entity.type
_entity.pdbx_description
1 polymer ?
#
loop_
_entity_poly.entity_id
_entity_poly.type
_entity_poly.pdbx_seq_one_letter_code
_entity_poly.pdbx_strand_id
1 'polypeptide(L)' 'MELHQPVLVDEVLRALSIELNPDGVYVVATLGLGGHSLEIVKRLGASGLLIG' A
#
# COMPACT_ATOMS: atom_id res chain seq x y z
N MET A 1 8.06 7.52 22.21
CA MET A 1 6.81 7.09 21.55
C MET A 1 7.24 6.19 20.41
N GLU A 2 6.86 4.92 20.43
CA GLU A 2 7.18 4.02 19.30
C GLU A 2 6.41 4.50 18.06
N LEU A 3 7.10 4.54 16.92
CA LEU A 3 6.46 4.86 15.65
C LEU A 3 5.49 3.72 15.30
N HIS A 4 4.27 4.04 14.86
CA HIS A 4 3.31 3.02 14.44
C HIS A 4 3.90 2.19 13.29
N GLN A 5 3.97 0.88 13.48
CA GLN A 5 4.40 -0.06 12.45
C GLN A 5 3.19 -0.86 11.96
N PRO A 6 2.83 -0.75 10.66
CA PRO A 6 1.74 -1.54 10.10
C PRO A 6 2.05 -3.04 10.19
N VAL A 7 1.05 -3.84 10.54
CA VAL A 7 1.18 -5.29 10.70
C VAL A 7 1.11 -6.00 9.34
N LEU A 8 1.89 -7.08 9.17
CA LEU A 8 1.86 -7.93 7.96
C LEU A 8 2.08 -7.18 6.64
N VAL A 9 2.94 -6.16 6.63
CA VAL A 9 3.20 -5.32 5.45
C VAL A 9 3.62 -6.16 4.26
N ASP A 10 4.62 -7.03 4.43
CA ASP A 10 5.18 -7.79 3.31
C ASP A 10 4.17 -8.81 2.76
N GLU A 11 3.38 -9.43 3.63
CA GLU A 11 2.31 -10.35 3.23
C GLU A 11 1.24 -9.63 2.42
N VAL A 12 0.79 -8.46 2.87
CA VAL A 12 -0.23 -7.65 2.17
C VAL A 12 0.29 -7.21 0.81
N LEU A 13 1.53 -6.73 0.72
CA LEU A 13 2.12 -6.28 -0.55
C LEU A 13 2.27 -7.42 -1.55
N ARG A 14 2.70 -8.61 -1.10
CA ARG A 14 2.74 -9.82 -1.94
C ARG A 14 1.34 -10.22 -2.40
N ALA A 15 0.35 -10.19 -1.51
CA ALA A 15 -1.03 -10.55 -1.86
C ALA A 15 -1.66 -9.58 -2.86
N LEU A 16 -1.36 -8.27 -2.76
CA LEU A 16 -1.82 -7.26 -3.71
C LEU A 16 -1.09 -7.33 -5.06
N SER A 17 0.06 -8.01 -5.12
CA SER A 17 0.84 -8.22 -6.35
C SER A 17 1.11 -6.93 -7.13
N ILE A 18 1.40 -5.84 -6.41
CA ILE A 18 1.52 -4.49 -6.99
C ILE A 18 2.60 -4.43 -8.07
N GLU A 19 3.69 -5.17 -7.88
CA GLU A 19 4.82 -5.23 -8.81
C GLU A 19 4.42 -5.78 -10.20
N LEU A 20 3.32 -6.54 -10.31
CA LEU A 20 2.80 -7.03 -11.59
C LEU A 20 1.98 -5.96 -12.34
N ASN A 21 1.46 -4.95 -11.63
CA ASN A 21 0.68 -3.86 -12.20
C ASN A 21 0.91 -2.56 -11.40
N PRO A 22 2.09 -1.94 -11.50
CA PRO A 22 2.45 -0.77 -10.70
C PRO A 22 1.58 0.46 -11.03
N ASP A 23 1.06 0.54 -12.26
CA ASP A 23 0.14 1.62 -12.69
C ASP A 23 -1.34 1.27 -12.45
N GLY A 24 -1.62 0.24 -11.65
CA GLY A 24 -2.99 -0.16 -11.29
C GLY A 24 -3.68 0.78 -10.31
N VAL A 25 -4.98 0.51 -10.08
CA VAL A 25 -5.79 1.18 -9.06
C VAL A 25 -5.95 0.26 -7.86
N TYR A 26 -5.52 0.73 -6.69
CA TYR A 26 -5.59 -0.01 -5.43
C TYR A 26 -6.48 0.72 -4.44
N VAL A 27 -7.30 -0.02 -3.70
CA VAL A 27 -8.23 0.55 -2.71
C VAL A 27 -7.82 0.15 -1.31
N VAL A 28 -7.62 1.13 -0.43
CA VAL A 28 -7.42 0.93 1.00
C VAL A 28 -8.74 1.24 1.70
N ALA A 29 -9.47 0.19 2.08
CA ALA A 29 -10.76 0.35 2.76
C ALA A 29 -10.63 0.75 4.25
N THR A 30 -9.41 0.76 4.79
CA THR A 30 -9.14 0.98 6.22
C THR A 30 -7.90 1.85 6.40
N LEU A 31 -7.94 3.12 5.98
CA LEU A 31 -6.77 4.00 5.94
C LEU A 31 -5.99 4.04 7.26
N GLY A 32 -6.69 4.12 8.41
CA GLY A 32 -6.05 4.15 9.73
C GLY A 32 -5.05 5.31 9.85
N LEU A 33 -3.84 5.02 10.35
CA LEU A 33 -2.72 5.98 10.37
C LEU A 33 -1.95 6.05 9.05
N GLY A 34 -2.42 5.38 7.99
CA GLY A 34 -1.81 5.41 6.66
C GLY A 34 -0.58 4.52 6.49
N GLY A 35 -0.28 3.64 7.46
CA GLY A 35 0.91 2.78 7.42
C GLY A 35 0.97 1.87 6.18
N HIS A 36 -0.09 1.10 5.92
CA HIS A 36 -0.17 0.27 4.71
C HIS A 36 -0.24 1.10 3.43
N SER A 37 -0.98 2.21 3.45
CA SER A 37 -1.10 3.12 2.31
C SER A 37 0.26 3.66 1.85
N LEU A 38 1.12 4.07 2.79
CA LEU A 38 2.46 4.55 2.48
C LEU A 38 3.31 3.48 1.79
N GLU A 39 3.23 2.23 2.25
CA GLU A 39 3.98 1.13 1.65
C GLU A 39 3.46 0.73 0.26
N ILE A 40 2.16 0.88 0.01
CA ILE A 40 1.56 0.71 -1.32
C ILE A 40 2.05 1.81 -2.27
N VAL A 41 1.94 3.09 -1.88
CA VAL A 41 2.33 4.24 -2.74
C VAL A 41 3.80 4.16 -3.15
N LYS A 42 4.70 3.72 -2.26
CA LYS A 42 6.13 3.52 -2.59
C LYS A 42 6.39 2.56 -3.76
N ARG A 43 5.42 1.69 -4.08
CA ARG A 43 5.52 0.66 -5.12
C ARG A 43 4.69 0.97 -6.36
N LEU A 44 3.88 2.02 -6.32
CA LEU A 44 3.11 2.46 -7.49
C LEU A 44 4.02 3.08 -8.54
N GLY A 45 3.66 2.87 -9.81
CA GLY A 45 4.24 3.54 -10.95
C GLY A 45 3.70 4.97 -11.08
N ALA A 46 4.21 5.70 -12.06
CA ALA A 46 3.86 7.11 -12.26
C ALA A 46 2.38 7.35 -12.57
N SER A 47 1.68 6.34 -13.10
CA SER A 47 0.25 6.41 -13.41
C SER A 47 -0.60 5.61 -12.40
N GLY A 48 0.02 5.00 -11.39
CA GLY A 48 -0.67 4.23 -10.36
C GLY A 48 -1.52 5.12 -9.47
N LEU A 49 -2.65 4.57 -9.00
CA LEU A 49 -3.60 5.29 -8.17
C LEU A 49 -3.91 4.49 -6.90
N LEU A 50 -3.71 5.14 -5.75
CA LEU A 50 -4.24 4.67 -4.48
C LEU A 50 -5.51 5.45 -4.15
N ILE A 51 -6.60 4.75 -3.88
CA ILE A 51 -7.84 5.29 -3.33
C ILE A 51 -7.92 4.84 -1.87
N GLY A 52 -8.09 5.76 -0.94
CA GLY A 52 -8.10 5.47 0.50
C GLY A 52 -9.10 6.31 1.27
#